data_AF-A0A4Q3YIG7-F1
#
_entry.id   AF-A0A4Q3YIG7-F1
#
_cell.length_a   1.000
_cell.length_b   1.000
_cell.length_c   1.000
_cell.angle_alpha   90.00
_cell.angle_beta   90.00
_cell.angle_gamma   90.00
#
_symmetry.space_group_name_H-M   'P 1'
#
loop_
_entity.id
_entity.type
_entity.pdbx_description
1 polymer ?
#
loop_
_entity_poly.entity_id
_entity_poly.type
_entity_poly.pdbx_seq_one_letter_code
_entity_poly.pdbx_strand_id
1 'polypeptide(L)'
;ISKESSGSTGIAMMLLTVPPGGRAKAHMHEGHETAIFVLSGEVETFYGPNLENRIITKAGDMFYIPAGVPHLPVNRSKTESCSAVIARTDPNEQESVVLLPELEARAD
;
A
#
# COMPACT_ATOMS: atom_id res chain seq x y z
N ILE A 1 2.49 -15.13 3.20
CA ILE A 1 3.65 -15.78 2.54
C ILE A 1 4.82 -14.84 2.73
N SER A 2 5.89 -15.29 3.39
CA SER A 2 7.08 -14.50 3.70
C SER A 2 8.28 -15.42 3.88
N LYS A 3 9.46 -14.83 4.11
CA LYS A 3 10.65 -15.54 4.56
C LYS A 3 10.38 -16.26 5.87
N GLU A 4 9.72 -15.57 6.81
CA GLU A 4 9.42 -16.06 8.15
C GLU A 4 8.38 -17.19 8.12
N SER A 5 7.32 -17.04 7.31
CA SER A 5 6.22 -18.02 7.29
C SER A 5 6.52 -19.27 6.48
N SER A 6 7.31 -19.15 5.41
CA SER A 6 7.47 -20.21 4.40
C SER A 6 8.86 -20.32 3.78
N GLY A 7 9.85 -19.56 4.25
CA GLY A 7 11.20 -19.55 3.67
C GLY A 7 11.29 -18.89 2.30
N SER A 8 10.34 -18.02 1.95
CA SER A 8 10.38 -17.28 0.67
C SER A 8 11.65 -16.42 0.59
N THR A 9 12.25 -16.34 -0.60
CA THR A 9 13.50 -15.62 -0.83
C THR A 9 13.35 -14.38 -1.71
N GLY A 10 12.27 -14.30 -2.49
CA GLY A 10 12.07 -13.22 -3.46
C GLY A 10 10.72 -12.51 -3.37
N ILE A 11 9.78 -13.02 -2.56
CA ILE A 11 8.45 -12.42 -2.43
C ILE A 11 7.91 -12.48 -1.01
N ALA A 12 7.17 -11.45 -0.61
CA ALA A 12 6.17 -11.54 0.45
C ALA A 12 4.79 -11.28 -0.14
N MET A 13 3.78 -12.01 0.33
CA MET A 13 2.37 -11.82 -0.05
C MET A 13 1.48 -11.86 1.19
N MET A 14 0.65 -10.84 1.37
CA MET A 14 -0.15 -10.62 2.57
C MET A 14 -1.56 -10.14 2.22
N LEU A 15 -2.50 -10.33 3.14
CA LEU A 15 -3.79 -9.66 3.11
C LEU A 15 -3.68 -8.33 3.84
N LEU A 16 -4.04 -7.25 3.15
CA LEU A 16 -4.16 -5.92 3.71
C LEU A 16 -5.64 -5.58 3.88
N THR A 17 -5.98 -4.98 5.02
CA THR A 17 -7.29 -4.38 5.26
C THR A 17 -7.12 -2.95 5.72
N VAL A 18 -7.67 -2.00 4.97
CA VAL A 18 -7.78 -0.59 5.39
C VAL A 18 -9.18 -0.39 5.96
N PRO A 19 -9.33 -0.16 7.28
CA PRO A 19 -10.64 0.00 7.91
C PRO A 19 -11.38 1.24 7.39
N PRO A 20 -12.69 1.39 7.65
CA PRO A 20 -13.41 2.61 7.30
C PRO A 20 -12.76 3.84 7.94
N GLY A 21 -12.52 4.88 7.15
CA GLY A 21 -11.79 6.08 7.57
C GLY A 21 -10.29 5.87 7.83
N GLY A 22 -9.77 4.66 7.60
CA GLY A 22 -8.37 4.34 7.80
C GLY A 22 -7.48 5.00 6.75
N ARG A 23 -6.30 5.45 7.18
CA ARG A 23 -5.22 5.88 6.29
C ARG A 23 -3.89 5.31 6.75
N ALA A 24 -2.99 5.06 5.80
CA ALA A 24 -1.60 4.83 6.13
C ALA A 24 -0.89 6.17 6.43
N LYS A 25 0.33 6.06 6.96
CA LYS A 25 1.28 7.17 6.97
C LYS A 25 1.88 7.36 5.58
N ALA A 26 2.32 8.57 5.26
CA ALA A 26 3.10 8.82 4.05
C ALA A 26 4.41 8.02 4.13
N HIS A 27 4.67 7.20 3.12
CA HIS A 27 5.86 6.35 3.11
C HIS A 27 6.30 6.00 1.69
N MET A 28 7.49 5.42 1.60
CA MET A 28 7.98 4.75 0.40
C MET A 28 8.74 3.48 0.76
N HIS A 29 8.95 2.62 -0.24
CA HIS A 29 9.75 1.40 -0.14
C HIS A 29 11.03 1.59 -0.94
N GLU A 30 12.19 1.81 -0.31
CA GLU A 30 13.42 2.13 -1.06
C GLU A 30 13.91 0.99 -1.96
N GLY A 31 13.72 -0.27 -1.51
CA GLY A 31 14.35 -1.44 -2.13
C GLY A 31 13.40 -2.44 -2.76
N HIS A 32 12.09 -2.20 -2.80
CA HIS A 32 11.14 -3.16 -3.35
C HIS A 32 9.93 -2.51 -4.00
N GLU A 33 9.38 -3.25 -4.95
CA GLU A 33 8.18 -2.91 -5.70
C GLU A 33 6.99 -3.62 -5.07
N THR A 34 5.80 -3.03 -5.21
CA THR A 34 4.56 -3.56 -4.64
C THR A 34 3.49 -3.71 -5.70
N ALA A 35 2.98 -4.92 -5.86
CA ALA A 35 1.80 -5.24 -6.67
C ALA A 35 0.60 -5.52 -5.77
N ILE A 36 -0.56 -4.98 -6.13
CA ILE A 36 -1.76 -4.98 -5.30
C ILE A 36 -2.94 -5.44 -6.16
N PHE A 37 -3.75 -6.34 -5.63
CA PHE A 37 -5.05 -6.71 -6.21
C PHE A 37 -6.15 -6.47 -5.18
N VAL A 38 -7.09 -5.58 -5.50
CA VAL A 38 -8.17 -5.19 -4.58
C VAL A 38 -9.26 -6.25 -4.59
N LEU A 39 -9.55 -6.80 -3.41
CA LEU A 39 -10.55 -7.85 -3.22
C LEU A 39 -11.95 -7.29 -2.98
N SER A 40 -12.06 -6.23 -2.19
CA SER A 40 -13.34 -5.60 -1.81
C SER A 40 -13.16 -4.14 -1.42
N GLY A 41 -14.23 -3.35 -1.51
CA GLY A 41 -14.21 -1.92 -1.16
C GLY A 41 -13.42 -1.10 -2.17
N GLU A 42 -13.02 0.10 -1.75
CA GLU A 42 -12.22 1.04 -2.53
C GLU A 42 -11.24 1.82 -1.65
N VAL A 43 -10.14 2.27 -2.23
CA VAL A 43 -9.14 3.11 -1.56
C VAL A 43 -8.65 4.19 -2.52
N GLU A 44 -8.52 5.41 -2.02
CA GLU A 44 -7.86 6.52 -2.72
C GLU A 44 -6.38 6.51 -2.34
N THR A 45 -5.49 6.33 -3.31
CA THR A 45 -4.05 6.37 -3.06
C THR A 45 -3.46 7.64 -3.65
N PHE A 46 -2.81 8.43 -2.81
CA PHE A 46 -1.97 9.55 -3.21
C PHE A 46 -0.58 9.02 -3.54
N TYR A 47 0.06 9.53 -4.59
CA TYR A 47 1.38 9.06 -5.01
C TYR A 47 2.16 10.12 -5.80
N GLY A 48 3.47 9.90 -5.91
CA GLY A 48 4.41 10.80 -6.58
C GLY A 48 5.33 11.50 -5.57
N PRO A 49 6.40 12.19 -6.03
CA PRO A 49 7.40 12.81 -5.16
C PRO A 49 6.84 13.69 -4.04
N ASN A 50 5.69 14.31 -4.25
CA ASN A 50 5.01 15.20 -3.30
C ASN A 50 3.57 14.74 -2.96
N LEU A 51 3.22 13.48 -3.21
CA LEU A 51 1.85 12.97 -3.12
C LEU A 51 0.84 13.77 -3.98
N GLU A 52 1.29 14.29 -5.12
CA GLU A 52 0.56 15.22 -5.97
C GLU A 52 -0.45 14.53 -6.90
N ASN A 53 -0.29 13.23 -7.16
CA ASN A 53 -1.21 12.45 -7.97
C ASN A 53 -2.14 11.63 -7.07
N ARG A 54 -3.30 11.27 -7.61
CA ARG A 54 -4.25 10.39 -6.93
C ARG A 54 -4.88 9.39 -7.89
N ILE A 55 -5.19 8.22 -7.35
CA ILE A 55 -5.96 7.19 -8.05
C ILE A 55 -6.90 6.50 -7.06
N ILE A 56 -8.10 6.16 -7.51
CA ILE A 56 -9.03 5.33 -6.75
C ILE A 56 -8.98 3.93 -7.36
N THR A 57 -8.73 2.94 -6.52
CA THR A 57 -8.76 1.52 -6.89
C THR A 57 -9.86 0.82 -6.11
N LYS A 58 -10.63 -0.04 -6.77
CA LYS A 58 -11.76 -0.78 -6.23
C LYS A 58 -11.65 -2.27 -6.53
N ALA A 59 -12.54 -3.07 -5.96
CA ALA A 59 -12.59 -4.51 -6.16
C ALA A 59 -12.42 -4.92 -7.64
N GLY A 60 -11.45 -5.80 -7.90
CA GLY A 60 -11.07 -6.26 -9.24
C GLY A 60 -9.93 -5.47 -9.90
N ASP A 61 -9.55 -4.31 -9.37
CA ASP A 61 -8.45 -3.53 -9.91
C ASP A 61 -7.09 -4.10 -9.49
N MET A 62 -6.12 -3.97 -10.40
CA MET A 62 -4.70 -4.15 -10.13
C MET A 62 -4.03 -2.79 -9.98
N PHE A 63 -3.15 -2.66 -9.00
CA PHE A 63 -2.38 -1.44 -8.76
C PHE A 63 -0.92 -1.77 -8.49
N TYR A 64 -0.03 -0.94 -9.01
CA TYR A 64 1.41 -1.15 -8.96
C TYR A 64 2.11 0.09 -8.43
N ILE A 65 3.03 -0.12 -7.49
CA ILE A 65 3.84 0.93 -6.89
C ILE A 65 5.31 0.56 -7.11
N PRO A 66 6.04 1.29 -7.96
CA PRO A 66 7.47 1.12 -8.13
C PRO A 66 8.25 1.42 -6.83
N ALA A 67 9.43 0.84 -6.71
CA ALA A 67 10.35 1.16 -5.61
C ALA A 67 10.68 2.65 -5.59
N GLY A 68 10.79 3.22 -4.39
CA GLY A 68 11.13 4.62 -4.14
C GLY A 68 10.02 5.62 -4.44
N VAL A 69 8.80 5.18 -4.78
CA VAL A 69 7.66 6.10 -5.00
C VAL A 69 6.96 6.40 -3.67
N PRO A 70 6.92 7.67 -3.21
CA PRO A 70 6.09 8.05 -2.08
C PRO A 70 4.62 7.79 -2.37
N HIS A 71 3.92 7.21 -1.40
CA HIS A 71 2.50 6.92 -1.50
C HIS A 71 1.79 6.94 -0.15
N LEU A 72 0.47 7.13 -0.18
CA LEU A 72 -0.40 7.15 0.99
C LEU A 72 -1.82 6.69 0.60
N PRO A 73 -2.23 5.46 0.94
CA PRO A 73 -3.62 5.01 0.79
C PRO A 73 -4.54 5.56 1.90
N VAL A 74 -5.70 6.06 1.50
CA VAL A 74 -6.79 6.53 2.35
C VAL A 74 -8.09 5.83 1.97
N ASN A 75 -8.71 5.13 2.92
CA ASN A 75 -10.07 4.63 2.77
C ASN A 75 -11.04 5.74 3.21
N ARG A 76 -11.68 6.39 2.24
CA ARG A 76 -12.64 7.48 2.49
C ARG A 76 -14.03 6.96 2.92
N SER A 77 -14.31 5.66 2.79
CA SER A 77 -15.57 5.08 3.26
C SER A 77 -15.70 5.19 4.77
N LYS A 78 -16.90 5.54 5.24
CA LYS A 78 -17.21 5.62 6.69
C LYS A 78 -17.77 4.30 7.24
N THR A 79 -18.09 3.35 6.37
CA THR A 79 -18.83 2.12 6.73
C THR A 79 -18.18 0.85 6.21
N GLU A 80 -17.40 0.92 5.12
CA GLU A 80 -16.86 -0.26 4.46
C GLU A 80 -15.32 -0.28 4.52
N SER A 81 -14.75 -1.44 4.84
CA SER A 81 -13.32 -1.67 4.72
C SER A 81 -12.93 -1.92 3.27
N CYS A 82 -11.72 -1.49 2.90
CA CYS A 82 -11.06 -1.95 1.68
C CYS A 82 -10.14 -3.13 2.02
N SER A 83 -10.21 -4.22 1.27
CA SER A 83 -9.29 -5.36 1.43
C SER A 83 -8.57 -5.67 0.13
N ALA A 84 -7.31 -6.09 0.23
CA ALA A 84 -6.46 -6.37 -0.93
C ALA A 84 -5.45 -7.49 -0.62
N VAL A 85 -5.02 -8.17 -1.68
CA VAL A 85 -3.76 -8.94 -1.65
C VAL A 85 -2.65 -8.01 -2.06
N ILE A 86 -1.60 -7.95 -1.26
CA ILE A 86 -0.36 -7.22 -1.59
C ILE A 86 0.77 -8.21 -1.78
N ALA A 87 1.58 -8.01 -2.81
CA ALA A 87 2.78 -8.78 -3.10
C ALA A 87 3.96 -7.83 -3.26
N ARG A 88 5.08 -8.11 -2.58
CA ARG A 88 6.29 -7.29 -2.56
C ARG A 88 7.50 -8.11 -3.00
N THR A 89 8.48 -7.46 -3.64
CA THR A 89 9.78 -8.09 -3.96
C THR A 89 10.75 -8.10 -2.76
N ASP A 90 10.28 -7.70 -1.58
CA ASP A 90 10.93 -7.89 -0.28
C ASP A 90 10.29 -9.10 0.41
N PRO A 91 11.03 -10.17 0.72
CA PRO A 91 10.47 -11.39 1.30
C PRO A 91 10.15 -11.28 2.80
N ASN A 92 10.58 -10.22 3.49
CA ASN A 92 10.35 -10.09 4.93
C ASN A 92 8.88 -9.78 5.23
N GLU A 93 8.31 -10.40 6.27
CA GLU A 93 6.91 -10.19 6.66
C GLU A 93 6.62 -8.76 7.09
N GLN A 94 7.45 -8.22 7.98
CA GLN A 94 7.41 -6.81 8.33
C GLN A 94 7.92 -6.00 7.14
N GLU A 95 7.08 -5.09 6.68
CA GLU A 95 7.40 -4.20 5.56
C GLU A 95 8.54 -3.24 5.92
N SER A 96 9.52 -3.13 5.01
CA SER A 96 10.60 -2.15 5.08
C SER A 96 10.13 -0.81 4.49
N VAL A 97 9.80 0.15 5.35
CA VAL A 97 9.29 1.47 4.94
C VAL A 97 10.21 2.60 5.38
N VAL A 98 10.29 3.64 4.55
CA VAL A 98 10.80 4.95 4.94
C VAL A 98 9.60 5.87 5.12
N LEU A 99 9.43 6.39 6.34
CA LEU A 99 8.36 7.34 6.66
C LEU A 99 8.71 8.74 6.14
N LEU A 100 7.71 9.43 5.61
CA LEU A 100 7.83 10.77 5.01
C LEU A 100 6.87 11.74 5.71
N PRO A 101 7.06 12.02 7.02
CA PRO A 101 6.12 12.82 7.81
C PRO A 101 5.88 14.23 7.23
N GLU A 102 6.85 14.80 6.52
CA GLU A 102 6.75 16.08 5.82
C GLU A 102 5.70 16.10 4.70
N LEU A 103 5.31 14.93 4.18
CA LEU A 103 4.30 14.78 3.12
C LEU A 103 2.89 14.52 3.65
N GLU A 104 2.71 14.22 4.94
CA GLU A 104 1.40 13.81 5.51
C GLU A 104 0.26 14.80 5.23
N ALA A 105 0.56 16.10 5.31
CA ALA A 105 -0.39 17.19 5.08
C ALA A 105 -0.76 17.40 3.60
N ARG A 106 -0.20 16.61 2.68
CA ARG A 106 -0.54 16.66 1.24
C ARG A 106 -1.71 15.77 0.87
N ALA A 107 -2.11 14.85 1.76
CA ALA A 107 -3.14 13.84 1.52
C ALA A 107 -4.43 14.07 2.33
N ASP A 108 -4.73 15.32 2.69
CA ASP A 108 -5.93 15.68 3.44
C ASP A 108 -7.19 15.64 2.57
#